data_AF-A0A149VI82-F1
#
_entry.id   AF-A0A149VI82-F1
#
_cell.length_a   1.000
_cell.length_b   1.000
_cell.length_c   1.000
_cell.angle_alpha   90.00
_cell.angle_beta   90.00
_cell.angle_gamma   90.00
#
_symmetry.space_group_name_H-M   'P 1'
#
loop_
_entity.id
_entity.type
_entity.pdbx_description
1 polymer ?
#
loop_
_entity_poly.entity_id
_entity_poly.type
_entity_poly.pdbx_seq_one_letter_code
_entity_poly.pdbx_strand_id
1 'polypeptide(L)'
;MTDAQADFLRHAVSERKNILVAGGTSTGKTTLVNALLAEVAKTGDRVVLIEDTRELQCTAPNLIALRTREGVITGSAETGTGR
;
A
#
# COMPACT_ATOMS: atom_id res chain seq x y z
N MET A 1 -7.93 11.36 15.58
CA MET A 1 -6.84 10.48 16.03
C MET A 1 -6.04 11.26 17.05
N THR A 2 -5.79 10.70 18.23
CA THR A 2 -4.95 11.36 19.23
C THR A 2 -3.48 11.15 18.89
N ASP A 3 -2.58 11.96 19.47
CA ASP A 3 -1.13 11.82 19.24
C ASP A 3 -0.63 10.43 19.65
N ALA A 4 -1.10 9.91 20.79
CA ALA A 4 -0.77 8.56 21.25
C ALA A 4 -1.20 7.47 20.26
N GLN A 5 -2.35 7.61 19.61
CA GLN A 5 -2.79 6.67 18.57
C GLN A 5 -1.91 6.78 17.32
N ALA A 6 -1.50 8.00 16.95
CA ALA A 6 -0.59 8.23 15.82
C ALA A 6 0.80 7.63 16.08
N ASP A 7 1.35 7.81 17.29
CA ASP A 7 2.61 7.22 17.73
C ASP A 7 2.55 5.69 17.72
N PHE A 8 1.46 5.12 18.23
CA PHE A 8 1.24 3.67 18.21
C PHE A 8 1.25 3.12 16.78
N LEU A 9 0.55 3.76 15.85
CA LEU A 9 0.52 3.34 14.44
C LEU A 9 1.89 3.48 13.77
N ARG A 10 2.66 4.55 14.06
CA ARG A 10 4.03 4.71 13.58
C ARG A 10 4.94 3.55 14.02
N HIS A 11 4.84 3.15 15.29
CA HIS A 11 5.58 1.99 15.80
C HIS A 11 5.10 0.68 15.17
N ALA A 12 3.79 0.49 15.01
CA ALA A 12 3.26 -0.71 14.37
C ALA A 12 3.76 -0.85 12.92
N VAL A 13 3.90 0.25 12.18
CA VAL A 13 4.50 0.27 10.84
C VAL A 13 5.98 -0.11 10.89
N SER A 14 6.78 0.49 11.76
CA SER A 14 8.22 0.19 11.85
C SER A 14 8.50 -1.25 12.30
N GLU A 15 7.63 -1.83 13.13
CA GLU A 15 7.65 -3.23 13.54
C GLU A 15 7.02 -4.19 12.52
N ARG A 16 6.58 -3.69 11.35
CA ARG A 16 5.98 -4.48 10.27
C ARG A 16 4.75 -5.28 10.71
N LYS A 17 3.92 -4.71 11.58
CA LYS A 17 2.65 -5.34 11.99
C LYS A 17 1.65 -5.31 10.84
N ASN A 18 0.78 -6.31 10.81
CA ASN A 18 -0.39 -6.30 9.93
C ASN A 18 -1.42 -5.31 10.47
N ILE A 19 -1.85 -4.35 9.65
CA ILE A 19 -2.81 -3.30 10.02
C ILE A 19 -4.00 -3.38 9.04
N LEU A 20 -5.22 -3.52 9.59
CA LEU A 20 -6.46 -3.45 8.83
C LEU A 20 -7.19 -2.14 9.16
N VAL A 21 -7.46 -1.32 8.15
CA VAL A 21 -8.27 -0.10 8.28
C VAL A 21 -9.70 -0.40 7.82
N ALA A 22 -10.67 -0.35 8.74
CA ALA A 22 -12.07 -0.67 8.48
C ALA A 22 -13.00 0.50 8.88
N GLY A 23 -14.20 0.54 8.30
CA GLY A 23 -15.16 1.62 8.48
C GLY A 23 -16.13 1.77 7.30
N GLY A 24 -17.20 2.55 7.48
CA GLY A 24 -18.20 2.80 6.46
C GLY A 24 -17.66 3.50 5.20
N THR A 25 -18.47 3.59 4.15
CA THR A 25 -18.12 4.37 2.96
C THR A 25 -17.90 5.84 3.33
N SER A 26 -16.90 6.48 2.72
CA SER A 26 -16.57 7.89 2.96
C SER A 26 -16.09 8.26 4.39
N THR A 27 -15.69 7.29 5.21
CA THR A 27 -15.18 7.57 6.57
C THR A 27 -13.66 7.82 6.65
N GLY A 28 -13.00 8.07 5.52
CA GLY A 28 -11.57 8.41 5.48
C GLY A 28 -10.58 7.23 5.56
N LYS A 29 -11.01 6.00 5.24
CA LYS A 29 -10.13 4.81 5.24
C LYS A 29 -8.91 4.98 4.33
N THR A 30 -9.14 5.32 3.07
CA THR A 30 -8.08 5.56 2.08
C THR A 30 -7.14 6.66 2.56
N THR A 31 -7.68 7.73 3.15
CA THR A 31 -6.88 8.82 3.75
C THR A 31 -5.96 8.32 4.84
N LEU A 32 -6.46 7.48 5.76
CA LEU A 32 -5.63 6.90 6.81
C LEU A 32 -4.57 5.94 6.26
N VAL A 33 -4.92 5.11 5.27
CA VAL A 33 -3.94 4.23 4.61
C VAL A 33 -2.82 5.04 3.94
N ASN A 34 -3.14 6.15 3.28
CA ASN A 34 -2.14 7.04 2.69
C ASN A 34 -1.21 7.66 3.74
N ALA A 35 -1.73 8.03 4.93
CA ALA A 35 -0.89 8.48 6.03
C ALA A 35 0.06 7.37 6.53
N LEU A 36 -0.41 6.13 6.62
CA LEU A 36 0.45 4.98 6.98
C LEU A 36 1.49 4.68 5.90
N LEU A 37 1.13 4.80 4.62
CA LEU A 37 2.07 4.62 3.50
C LEU A 37 3.20 5.65 3.51
N ALA A 38 2.94 6.87 3.99
CA ALA A 38 3.99 7.88 4.18
C ALA A 38 5.01 7.47 5.26
N GLU A 39 4.58 6.71 6.28
CA GLU A 39 5.48 6.13 7.28
C GLU A 39 6.22 4.91 6.72
N VAL A 40 5.54 4.05 5.96
CA VAL A 40 6.16 2.91 5.25
C VAL A 40 7.25 3.38 4.29
N ALA A 41 7.04 4.50 3.59
CA ALA A 41 8.03 5.05 2.66
C ALA A 41 9.38 5.39 3.33
N LYS A 42 9.40 5.58 4.67
CA LYS A 42 10.61 5.87 5.45
C LYS A 42 11.41 4.61 5.81
N THR A 43 10.85 3.41 5.64
CA THR A 43 11.51 2.16 6.08
C THR A 43 12.44 1.56 5.02
N GLY A 44 12.38 2.04 3.77
CA GLY A 44 13.14 1.49 2.64
C GLY A 44 12.59 0.17 2.10
N ASP A 45 11.43 -0.28 2.60
CA ASP A 45 10.82 -1.54 2.22
C ASP A 45 10.33 -1.56 0.78
N ARG A 46 10.25 -2.76 0.21
CA ARG A 46 9.52 -2.99 -1.04
C ARG A 46 8.02 -2.94 -0.75
N VAL A 47 7.30 -2.09 -1.48
CA VAL A 47 5.85 -1.91 -1.36
C VAL A 47 5.18 -2.43 -2.62
N VAL A 48 4.16 -3.28 -2.44
CA VAL A 48 3.29 -3.72 -3.53
C VAL A 48 1.89 -3.20 -3.25
N LEU A 49 1.38 -2.30 -4.10
CA LEU A 49 0.00 -1.83 -4.05
C LEU A 49 -0.84 -2.61 -5.05
N ILE A 50 -2.05 -2.99 -4.63
CA ILE A 50 -3.03 -3.69 -5.45
C ILE A 50 -4.37 -2.99 -5.22
N GLU A 51 -4.89 -2.35 -6.26
CA GLU A 51 -6.14 -1.58 -6.16
C GLU A 51 -7.00 -1.77 -7.41
N ASP A 52 -8.33 -1.72 -7.25
CA ASP A 52 -9.24 -1.63 -8.40
C ASP A 52 -9.18 -0.24 -9.04
N THR A 53 -9.38 0.80 -8.22
CA THR A 53 -9.23 2.21 -8.59
C THR A 53 -8.02 2.79 -7.90
N ARG A 54 -7.19 3.55 -8.62
CA ARG A 54 -6.01 4.19 -8.02
C ARG A 54 -6.43 5.32 -7.09
N GLU A 55 -6.33 5.08 -5.79
CA GLU A 55 -6.52 6.11 -4.77
C GLU A 55 -5.28 6.27 -3.87
N LEU A 56 -4.53 5.18 -3.67
CA LEU A 56 -3.36 5.18 -2.78
C LEU A 56 -2.17 5.94 -3.39
N GLN A 57 -1.50 6.70 -2.52
CA GLN A 57 -0.32 7.51 -2.82
C GLN A 57 0.83 6.96 -1.97
N CYS A 58 1.83 6.39 -2.63
CA CYS A 58 3.02 5.86 -1.96
C CYS A 58 4.28 6.41 -2.63
N THR A 59 5.19 6.94 -1.82
CA THR A 59 6.47 7.52 -2.26
C THR A 59 7.65 6.60 -1.96
N ALA A 60 7.40 5.35 -1.56
CA ALA A 60 8.45 4.38 -1.31
C ALA A 60 9.29 4.16 -2.60
N PRO A 61 10.64 4.20 -2.52
CA PRO A 61 11.49 4.04 -3.70
C PRO A 61 11.29 2.70 -4.42
N ASN A 62 10.98 1.64 -3.67
CA ASN A 62 10.82 0.27 -4.17
C ASN A 62 9.34 -0.11 -4.37
N LEU A 63 8.58 0.74 -5.06
CA LEU A 63 7.13 0.57 -5.27
C LEU A 63 6.80 -0.23 -6.55
N ILE A 64 5.93 -1.23 -6.40
CA ILE A 64 5.21 -1.89 -7.50
C ILE A 64 3.73 -1.58 -7.32
N ALA A 65 3.09 -0.97 -8.32
CA ALA A 65 1.66 -0.63 -8.28
C ALA A 65 0.88 -1.42 -9.33
N LEU A 66 0.11 -2.39 -8.85
CA LEU A 66 -0.79 -3.23 -9.65
C LEU A 66 -2.21 -2.64 -9.58
N ARG A 67 -2.91 -2.72 -10.71
CA ARG A 67 -4.33 -2.38 -10.76
C ARG A 67 -5.12 -3.48 -11.42
N THR A 68 -6.38 -3.63 -11.03
CA THR A 68 -7.30 -4.49 -11.75
C THR A 68 -7.48 -3.96 -13.17
N ARG A 69 -7.47 -4.88 -14.14
CA ARG A 69 -7.77 -4.60 -15.54
C ARG A 69 -8.81 -5.61 -15.99
N GLU A 70 -9.90 -5.13 -16.57
CA GLU A 70 -10.83 -6.05 -17.24
C GLU A 70 -10.18 -6.65 -18.47
N GLY A 71 -10.26 -7.98 -18.57
CA GLY A 71 -9.63 -8.77 -19.63
C GLY A 71 -8.11 -8.90 -19.43
N VAL A 72 -7.69 -10.00 -18.80
CA VAL A 72 -6.50 -10.83 -19.11
C VAL A 72 -6.17 -11.60 -17.83
N ILE A 73 -6.61 -12.86 -17.80
CA ILE A 73 -5.92 -13.93 -17.09
C ILE A 73 -4.99 -14.55 -18.13
N THR A 74 -3.72 -14.16 -18.14
CA THR A 74 -2.69 -14.92 -18.86
C THR A 74 -1.76 -15.51 -17.83
N GLY A 75 -2.00 -16.77 -17.49
CA GLY A 75 -0.98 -17.63 -16.92
C GLY A 75 -0.06 -18.10 -18.03
N SER A 76 1.04 -17.38 -18.24
CA SER A 76 2.19 -17.89 -18.99
C SER A 76 3.45 -17.30 -18.36
N ALA A 77 4.34 -18.16 -17.87
CA ALA A 77 5.66 -17.74 -17.45
C ALA A 77 6.43 -17.22 -18.68
N GLU A 78 6.63 -15.90 -18.77
CA GLU A 78 7.59 -15.34 -19.71
C GLU A 78 8.96 -15.35 -19.05
N THR A 79 9.73 -16.38 -19.39
CA THR A 79 11.18 -16.41 -19.18
C THR A 79 11.78 -15.40 -20.15
N GLY A 80 12.60 -14.48 -19.64
CA GLY A 80 13.17 -13.40 -20.44
C GLY A 80 14.01 -13.88 -21.62
N THR A 81 14.08 -13.06 -22.67
CA THR A 81 15.25 -12.88 -23.54
C THR A 81 15.10 -11.59 -24.36
N GLY A 82 16.05 -10.67 -24.17
CA GLY A 82 16.69 -9.91 -25.25
C GLY A 82 15.91 -8.80 -25.96
N ARG A 83 16.09 -7.55 -25.51
CA ARG A 83 16.99 -6.56 -26.15
C ARG A 83 17.13 -5.32 -25.28
#